data_AF-A0AAD5MZD4-F1
#
_entry.id   AF-A0AAD5MZD4-F1
#
_cell.length_a   1.000
_cell.length_b   1.000
_cell.length_c   1.000
_cell.angle_alpha   90.00
_cell.angle_beta   90.00
_cell.angle_gamma   90.00
#
_symmetry.space_group_name_H-M   'P 1'
#
loop_
_entity.id
_entity.type
_entity.pdbx_description
1 polymer ?
#
loop_
_entity_poly.entity_id
_entity_poly.type
_entity_poly.pdbx_seq_one_letter_code
_entity_poly.pdbx_strand_id
1 'polypeptide(L)'
;MEKNLEQRGIQLPGIDACSDVQTQRKRFCDNGWKHVNIMDMKTVYKKLLPQDEVLRIQKIEHLDEMELLWQLLDHYCICYALNDRTEKYISRLVFPEL
;
A
#
# COMPACT_ATOMS: atom_id res chain seq x y z
N MET A 1 1.28 -14.65 7.31
CA MET A 1 2.04 -13.56 7.97
C MET A 1 1.72 -13.48 9.46
N GLU A 2 0.46 -13.31 9.84
CA GLU A 2 0.00 -13.18 11.24
C GLU A 2 0.57 -14.24 12.20
N LYS A 3 0.34 -15.53 11.93
CA LYS A 3 0.89 -16.63 12.75
C LYS A 3 2.42 -16.58 12.93
N ASN A 4 3.15 -16.10 11.93
CA ASN A 4 4.62 -15.98 12.00
C ASN A 4 5.06 -14.83 12.92
N LEU A 5 4.28 -13.76 13.00
CA LEU A 5 4.50 -12.65 13.93
C LEU A 5 4.07 -13.03 15.35
N GLU A 6 2.93 -13.70 15.48
CA GLU A 6 2.43 -14.21 16.77
C GLU A 6 3.43 -15.17 17.44
N GLN A 7 4.02 -16.08 16.67
CA GLN A 7 5.07 -17.00 17.14
C GLN A 7 6.31 -16.27 17.68
N ARG A 8 6.54 -15.01 17.26
CA ARG A 8 7.61 -14.14 17.77
C ARG A 8 7.15 -13.21 18.89
N GLY A 9 5.94 -13.40 19.41
CA GLY A 9 5.35 -12.57 20.46
C GLY A 9 4.85 -11.22 19.97
N ILE A 10 4.67 -11.04 18.65
CA ILE A 10 4.19 -9.79 18.06
C ILE A 10 2.71 -9.94 17.73
N GLN A 11 1.87 -9.13 18.38
CA GLN A 11 0.43 -9.08 18.13
C GLN A 11 0.08 -7.91 17.20
N LEU A 12 -0.89 -8.13 16.31
CA LEU A 12 -1.42 -7.12 15.40
C LEU A 12 -2.91 -6.86 15.71
N PRO A 13 -3.23 -6.12 16.80
CA PRO A 13 -4.62 -5.95 17.26
C PRO A 13 -5.54 -5.23 16.26
N GLY A 14 -4.99 -4.56 15.25
CA GLY A 14 -5.73 -3.88 14.19
C GLY A 14 -5.80 -4.63 12.86
N ILE A 15 -5.39 -5.89 12.81
CA ILE A 15 -5.28 -6.64 11.54
C ILE A 15 -6.62 -6.81 10.83
N ASP A 16 -7.72 -6.95 11.58
CA ASP A 16 -9.08 -7.07 11.03
C ASP A 16 -9.49 -5.82 10.23
N ALA A 17 -9.03 -4.63 10.65
CA ALA A 17 -9.28 -3.39 9.92
C ALA A 17 -8.41 -3.26 8.65
N CYS A 18 -7.47 -4.19 8.45
CA CYS A 18 -6.45 -4.18 7.40
C CYS A 18 -6.51 -5.41 6.47
N SER A 19 -7.61 -6.18 6.50
CA SER A 19 -7.73 -7.43 5.74
C SER A 19 -7.69 -7.26 4.22
N ASP A 20 -8.22 -6.14 3.71
CA ASP A 20 -8.16 -5.80 2.30
C ASP A 20 -8.24 -4.27 2.05
N VAL A 21 -8.17 -3.88 0.78
CA VAL A 21 -8.23 -2.47 0.36
C VAL A 21 -9.56 -1.80 0.76
N GLN A 22 -10.67 -2.54 0.77
CA GLN A 22 -11.98 -1.99 1.14
C GLN A 22 -12.10 -1.79 2.65
N THR A 23 -11.58 -2.72 3.47
CA THR A 23 -11.56 -2.54 4.92
C THR A 23 -10.65 -1.38 5.32
N GLN A 24 -9.50 -1.23 4.67
CA GLN A 24 -8.64 -0.05 4.85
C GLN A 24 -9.39 1.23 4.45
N ARG A 25 -10.06 1.25 3.31
CA ARG A 25 -10.84 2.42 2.86
C ARG A 25 -11.91 2.79 3.88
N LYS A 26 -12.68 1.79 4.32
CA LYS A 26 -13.72 1.93 5.33
C LYS A 26 -13.15 2.48 6.64
N ARG A 27 -12.01 1.97 7.10
CA ARG A 27 -11.33 2.45 8.31
C ARG A 27 -11.09 3.97 8.26
N PHE A 28 -10.64 4.51 7.13
CA PHE A 28 -10.46 5.96 7.01
C PHE A 28 -11.79 6.70 6.86
N CYS A 29 -12.71 6.23 6.02
CA CYS A 29 -14.00 6.89 5.81
C CYS A 29 -14.85 6.96 7.09
N ASP A 30 -14.92 5.87 7.86
CA ASP A 30 -15.65 5.79 9.12
C ASP A 30 -15.06 6.73 10.19
N ASN A 31 -13.80 7.15 10.03
CA ASN A 31 -13.10 8.12 10.90
C ASN A 31 -13.12 9.55 10.33
N GLY A 32 -14.04 9.85 9.41
CA GLY A 32 -14.31 11.22 8.95
C GLY A 32 -13.39 11.73 7.85
N TRP A 33 -12.65 10.84 7.17
CA TRP A 33 -11.87 11.20 5.98
C TRP A 33 -12.73 11.14 4.73
N LYS A 34 -12.84 12.26 4.01
CA LYS A 34 -13.71 12.40 2.83
C LYS A 34 -13.12 11.80 1.57
N HIS A 35 -11.81 11.97 1.35
CA HIS A 35 -11.13 11.38 0.20
C HIS A 35 -10.02 10.48 0.71
N VAL A 36 -10.06 9.23 0.28
CA VAL A 36 -9.15 8.17 0.69
C VAL A 36 -8.68 7.47 -0.57
N ASN A 37 -7.37 7.31 -0.72
CA ASN A 37 -6.76 6.54 -1.80
C ASN A 37 -5.80 5.52 -1.21
N ILE A 38 -5.91 4.30 -1.69
CA ILE A 38 -5.17 3.14 -1.23
C ILE A 38 -4.69 2.38 -2.46
N MET A 39 -3.46 1.87 -2.39
CA MET A 39 -2.86 1.11 -3.47
C MET A 39 -1.97 0.03 -2.90
N ASP A 40 -2.03 -1.16 -3.49
CA ASP A 40 -1.14 -2.26 -3.15
C ASP A 40 0.31 -1.95 -3.60
N MET A 41 1.28 -2.44 -2.83
CA MET A 41 2.67 -2.13 -3.08
C MET A 41 3.21 -2.77 -4.36
N LYS A 42 2.54 -3.80 -4.88
CA LYS A 42 2.90 -4.42 -6.16
C LYS A 42 2.55 -3.52 -7.34
N THR A 43 1.41 -2.84 -7.30
CA THR A 43 1.03 -1.80 -8.25
C THR A 43 2.02 -0.64 -8.19
N VAL A 44 2.39 -0.19 -6.99
CA VAL A 44 3.44 0.83 -6.82
C VAL A 44 4.72 0.40 -7.51
N TYR A 45 5.22 -0.79 -7.17
CA TYR A 45 6.48 -1.30 -7.69
C TYR A 45 6.47 -1.44 -9.22
N LYS A 46 5.40 -2.03 -9.78
CA LYS A 46 5.35 -2.38 -11.21
C LYS A 46 5.00 -1.21 -12.11
N LYS A 47 4.15 -0.29 -11.65
CA LYS A 47 3.51 0.69 -12.54
C LYS A 47 3.86 2.14 -12.21
N LEU A 48 4.20 2.46 -10.96
CA LEU A 48 4.45 3.84 -10.56
C LEU A 48 5.92 4.19 -10.40
N LEU A 49 6.75 3.23 -9.99
CA LEU A 49 8.18 3.47 -9.91
C LEU A 49 8.76 3.62 -11.33
N PRO A 50 9.62 4.64 -11.55
CA PRO A 50 10.42 4.72 -12.76
C PRO A 50 11.23 3.44 -12.97
N GLN A 51 11.23 2.90 -14.19
CA GLN A 51 11.87 1.60 -14.46
C GLN A 51 13.40 1.64 -14.28
N ASP A 52 14.01 2.79 -14.51
CA ASP A 52 15.42 3.05 -14.21
C ASP A 52 15.72 2.93 -12.72
N GLU A 53 14.84 3.41 -11.85
CA GLU A 53 14.97 3.25 -10.39
C GLU A 53 14.78 1.79 -9.96
N VAL A 54 13.81 1.08 -10.54
CA VAL A 54 13.61 -0.35 -10.29
C VAL A 54 14.87 -1.14 -10.67
N LEU A 55 15.42 -0.91 -11.87
CA LEU A 55 16.64 -1.55 -12.33
C LEU A 55 17.87 -1.17 -11.49
N ARG A 56 17.94 0.08 -11.00
CA ARG A 56 19.01 0.52 -10.11
C ARG A 56 18.96 -0.24 -8.78
N ILE A 57 17.78 -0.43 -8.21
CA ILE A 57 17.59 -1.16 -6.95
C ILE A 57 17.89 -2.66 -7.13
N GLN A 58 17.42 -3.28 -8.20
CA GLN A 58 17.67 -4.70 -8.49
C GLN A 58 19.15 -5.05 -8.72
N LYS A 59 20.01 -4.06 -8.95
CA LYS A 59 21.47 -4.26 -9.04
C LYS A 59 22.18 -4.31 -7.68
N ILE A 60 21.52 -3.87 -6.61
CA ILE A 60 22.12 -3.84 -5.26
C ILE A 60 22.23 -5.27 -4.71
N GLU A 61 21.16 -6.06 -4.87
CA GLU A 61 21.07 -7.43 -4.43
C GLU A 61 20.39 -8.26 -5.52
N HIS A 62 20.98 -9.41 -5.86
CA HIS A 62 20.40 -10.30 -6.84
C HIS A 62 19.26 -11.09 -6.21
N LEU A 63 18.03 -10.73 -6.56
CA LEU A 63 16.83 -11.46 -6.18
C LEU A 63 16.44 -12.42 -7.31
N ASP A 64 16.58 -13.72 -7.06
CA ASP A 64 16.22 -14.80 -7.98
C ASP A 64 14.74 -15.21 -7.85
N GLU A 65 14.16 -15.15 -6.64
CA GLU A 65 12.77 -15.51 -6.35
C GLU A 65 11.82 -14.29 -6.34
N MET A 66 11.52 -13.76 -7.54
CA MET A 66 10.61 -12.61 -7.71
C MET A 66 9.19 -12.88 -7.20
N GLU A 67 8.75 -14.14 -7.21
CA GLU A 67 7.44 -14.56 -6.71
C GLU A 67 7.27 -14.27 -5.22
N LEU A 68 8.31 -14.48 -4.40
CA LEU A 68 8.26 -14.18 -2.96
C LEU A 68 8.13 -12.69 -2.71
N LEU A 69 8.81 -11.85 -3.50
CA LEU A 69 8.63 -10.41 -3.43
C LEU A 69 7.21 -10.01 -3.81
N TRP A 70 6.63 -10.60 -4.86
CA TRP A 70 5.23 -10.32 -5.21
C TRP A 70 4.26 -10.73 -4.12
N GLN A 71 4.43 -11.91 -3.55
CA GLN A 71 3.65 -12.32 -2.40
C GLN A 71 3.82 -11.34 -1.24
N LEU A 72 5.04 -10.90 -0.92
CA LEU A 72 5.26 -9.90 0.12
C LEU A 72 4.50 -8.60 -0.18
N LEU A 73 4.69 -8.03 -1.38
CA LEU A 73 4.08 -6.75 -1.77
C LEU A 73 2.55 -6.82 -1.86
N ASP A 74 1.97 -7.97 -2.17
CA ASP A 74 0.51 -8.18 -2.17
C ASP A 74 -0.10 -8.05 -0.75
N HIS A 75 0.70 -8.19 0.32
CA HIS A 75 0.24 -8.03 1.70
C HIS A 75 0.43 -6.62 2.28
N TYR A 76 0.95 -5.67 1.50
CA TYR A 76 1.15 -4.30 1.94
C TYR A 76 0.47 -3.31 0.99
N CYS A 77 -0.02 -2.22 1.56
CA CYS A 77 -0.58 -1.10 0.81
C CYS A 77 -0.04 0.23 1.33
N ILE A 78 0.00 1.23 0.45
CA ILE A 78 0.15 2.64 0.83
C ILE A 78 -1.21 3.32 0.79
N CYS A 79 -1.52 4.10 1.82
CA CYS A 79 -2.76 4.85 1.94
C CYS A 79 -2.47 6.32 2.24
N TYR A 80 -3.23 7.21 1.63
CA TYR A 80 -3.34 8.61 2.06
C TYR A 80 -4.79 9.06 2.04
N ALA A 81 -5.10 9.97 2.95
CA ALA A 81 -6.43 10.51 3.12
C ALA A 81 -6.35 12.01 3.37
N LEU A 82 -7.39 12.74 2.98
CA LEU A 82 -7.48 14.18 3.13
C LEU A 82 -8.89 14.64 3.43
N ASN A 83 -8.94 15.79 4.09
CA ASN A 83 -10.13 16.60 4.25
C ASN A 83 -9.81 17.99 3.73
N ASP A 84 -10.05 18.21 2.43
CA ASP A 84 -9.90 19.53 1.83
C ASP A 84 -11.24 20.26 1.85
N ARG A 85 -11.33 21.36 2.59
CA ARG A 85 -12.54 22.20 2.64
C ARG A 85 -12.77 22.98 1.36
N THR A 86 -11.70 23.23 0.60
CA THR A 86 -11.71 24.05 -0.61
C THR A 86 -11.82 23.24 -1.89
N GLU A 87 -11.73 21.90 -1.77
CA GLU A 87 -11.70 20.93 -2.88
C GLU A 87 -10.60 21.15 -3.93
N LYS A 88 -9.73 22.14 -3.71
CA LYS A 88 -8.68 22.61 -4.63
C LYS A 88 -7.64 21.54 -4.94
N TYR A 89 -7.39 20.63 -4.01
CA TYR A 89 -6.33 19.63 -4.16
C TYR A 89 -6.85 18.26 -4.58
N ILE A 90 -8.16 18.03 -4.58
CA ILE A 90 -8.78 16.72 -4.86
C ILE A 90 -8.38 16.18 -6.25
N SER A 91 -8.34 17.05 -7.27
CA SER A 91 -7.95 16.66 -8.63
C SER A 91 -6.48 16.25 -8.77
N ARG A 92 -5.61 16.65 -7.83
CA ARG A 92 -4.19 16.27 -7.79
C ARG A 92 -3.94 14.95 -7.07
N LEU A 93 -4.99 14.37 -6.47
CA LEU A 93 -4.92 13.13 -5.70
C LEU A 93 -5.27 11.92 -6.53
N VAL A 94 -5.57 12.11 -7.81
CA VAL A 94 -5.64 11.01 -8.76
C VAL A 94 -4.19 10.71 -9.12
N PHE A 95 -3.68 9.54 -8.72
CA PHE A 95 -2.51 8.99 -9.40
C PHE A 95 -2.85 8.98 -10.89
N PRO A 96 -1.96 9.46 -11.78
CA PRO A 96 -2.24 9.41 -13.21
C PRO A 96 -2.80 8.04 -13.54
N GLU A 97 -3.99 8.02 -14.13
CA GLU A 97 -4.67 6.77 -14.49
C GLU A 97 -3.66 5.89 -15.22
N LEU A 98 -3.51 4.67 -14.71
CA LEU A 98 -2.61 3.65 -15.24
C LEU A 98 -2.90 3.36 -16.71
#